data_AF-A0A2G3AGE2-F1
#
_entry.id   AF-A0A2G3AGE2-F1
#
_cell.length_a   1.000
_cell.length_b   1.000
_cell.length_c   1.000
_cell.angle_alpha   90.00
_cell.angle_beta   90.00
_cell.angle_gamma   90.00
#
_symmetry.space_group_name_H-M   'P 1'
#
loop_
_entity.id
_entity.type
_entity.pdbx_description
1 polymer ?
#
loop_
_entity_poly.entity_id
_entity_poly.type
_entity_poly.pdbx_seq_one_letter_code
_entity_poly.pdbx_strand_id
1 'polypeptide(L)'
;MKKKKNTERFRECAIRWREQAARVKLLMKESKIVEVFIQAQEETYYQHLLPALGKPFIEVLKMGEMIEEGINTGRILSFATLKAITQAIQKGFRKCWGDKE
;
A
#
# COMPACT_ATOMS: atom_id res chain seq x y z
N MET A 1 -16.32 4.02 -4.40
CA MET A 1 -14.88 3.72 -4.23
C MET A 1 -14.49 2.64 -5.23
N LYS A 2 -13.64 2.94 -6.23
CA LYS A 2 -13.20 1.92 -7.21
C LYS A 2 -12.17 1.01 -6.55
N LYS A 3 -12.39 -0.31 -6.59
CA LYS A 3 -11.42 -1.32 -6.18
C LYS A 3 -10.12 -1.12 -6.99
N LYS A 4 -9.00 -1.09 -6.28
CA LYS A 4 -7.64 -1.02 -6.83
C LYS A 4 -7.42 -2.26 -7.71
N LYS A 5 -7.00 -2.08 -8.98
CA LYS A 5 -6.57 -3.20 -9.83
C LYS A 5 -5.19 -3.63 -9.33
N ASN A 6 -4.99 -4.92 -9.12
CA ASN A 6 -3.78 -5.55 -8.54
C ASN A 6 -2.47 -5.37 -9.37
N THR A 7 -2.41 -4.44 -10.32
CA THR A 7 -1.29 -4.27 -11.27
C THR A 7 -0.93 -2.80 -11.47
N GLU A 8 -1.47 -1.90 -10.67
CA GLU A 8 -1.12 -0.49 -10.76
C GLU A 8 0.20 -0.22 -10.03
N ARG A 9 1.19 0.31 -10.75
CA ARG A 9 2.48 0.68 -10.15
C ARG A 9 2.30 1.87 -9.20
N PHE A 10 3.18 2.01 -8.23
CA PHE A 10 3.08 3.09 -7.24
C PHE A 10 2.97 4.49 -7.89
N ARG A 11 3.72 4.73 -8.98
CA ARG A 11 3.65 5.97 -9.76
C ARG A 11 2.28 6.24 -10.38
N GLU A 12 1.60 5.23 -10.90
CA GLU A 12 0.28 5.39 -11.53
C GLU A 12 -0.76 5.79 -10.48
N CYS A 13 -0.65 5.21 -9.28
CA CYS A 13 -1.44 5.61 -8.12
C CYS A 13 -1.21 7.10 -7.79
N ALA A 14 0.05 7.53 -7.74
CA ALA A 14 0.41 8.93 -7.46
C ALA A 14 -0.10 9.91 -8.52
N ILE A 15 -0.06 9.53 -9.80
CA ILE A 15 -0.59 10.35 -10.91
C ILE A 15 -2.10 10.54 -10.74
N ARG A 16 -2.86 9.46 -10.53
CA ARG A 16 -4.31 9.55 -10.32
C ARG A 16 -4.66 10.39 -9.09
N TRP A 17 -3.88 10.28 -8.02
CA TRP A 17 -4.04 11.11 -6.84
C TRP A 17 -3.83 12.59 -7.13
N ARG A 18 -2.80 12.96 -7.92
CA ARG A 18 -2.57 14.34 -8.38
C ARG A 18 -3.71 14.86 -9.25
N GLU A 19 -4.19 14.06 -10.19
CA GLU A 19 -5.34 14.43 -11.03
C GLU A 19 -6.61 14.63 -10.21
N GLN A 20 -6.86 13.77 -9.22
CA GLN A 20 -8.01 13.92 -8.34
C GLN A 20 -7.88 15.15 -7.44
N ALA A 21 -6.70 15.42 -6.90
CA ALA A 21 -6.42 16.63 -6.11
C ALA A 21 -6.57 17.92 -6.93
N ALA A 22 -6.16 17.89 -8.21
CA ALA A 22 -6.32 19.03 -9.12
C ALA A 22 -7.79 19.37 -9.40
N ARG A 23 -8.68 18.36 -9.47
CA ARG A 23 -10.13 18.55 -9.69
C ARG A 23 -10.86 19.19 -8.51
N VAL A 24 -10.33 19.04 -7.29
CA VAL A 24 -10.97 19.53 -6.05
C VAL A 24 -10.64 21.01 -5.77
N LYS A 25 -9.91 21.69 -6.68
CA LYS A 25 -9.28 23.01 -6.49
C LYS A 25 -8.15 22.92 -5.45
N LEU A 26 -7.02 23.53 -5.77
CA LEU A 26 -5.73 23.62 -5.03
C LEU A 26 -5.81 24.32 -3.65
N LEU A 27 -6.82 24.04 -2.84
CA LEU A 27 -7.04 24.68 -1.53
C LEU A 27 -6.36 23.94 -0.37
N MET A 28 -5.81 22.74 -0.60
CA MET A 28 -5.13 21.98 0.44
C MET A 28 -3.61 22.18 0.39
N LYS A 29 -3.04 22.45 1.57
CA LYS A 29 -1.58 22.48 1.78
C LYS A 29 -0.96 21.14 1.40
N GLU A 30 0.24 21.16 0.84
CA GLU A 30 0.97 19.94 0.42
C GLU A 30 1.08 18.91 1.57
N SER A 31 1.31 19.37 2.80
CA SER A 31 1.32 18.50 3.98
C SER A 31 0.03 17.70 4.16
N LYS A 32 -1.13 18.31 3.86
CA LYS A 32 -2.43 17.63 3.93
C LYS A 32 -2.62 16.65 2.78
N ILE A 33 -2.10 16.98 1.60
CA ILE A 33 -2.10 16.07 0.44
C ILE A 33 -1.26 14.83 0.75
N VAL A 34 -0.06 15.01 1.32
CA VAL A 34 0.83 13.91 1.74
C VAL A 34 0.17 13.03 2.80
N GLU A 35 -0.44 13.64 3.81
CA GLU A 35 -1.15 12.91 4.88
C GLU A 35 -2.27 12.03 4.30
N VAL A 36 -3.15 12.59 3.47
CA VAL A 36 -4.25 11.86 2.84
C VAL A 36 -3.74 10.78 1.89
N PHE A 37 -2.68 11.07 1.13
CA PHE A 37 -2.06 10.10 0.24
C PHE A 37 -1.51 8.88 1.00
N ILE A 38 -0.79 9.09 2.10
CA ILE A 38 -0.23 8.01 2.93
C ILE A 38 -1.36 7.19 3.55
N GLN A 39 -2.37 7.84 4.13
CA GLN A 39 -3.53 7.17 4.74
C GLN A 39 -4.32 6.31 3.75
N ALA A 40 -4.32 6.65 2.46
CA ALA A 40 -5.04 5.90 1.44
C ALA A 40 -4.26 4.73 0.83
N GLN A 41 -3.00 4.51 1.23
CA GLN A 41 -2.22 3.37 0.77
C GLN A 41 -2.62 2.06 1.49
N GLU A 42 -2.25 0.93 0.88
CA GLU A 42 -2.45 -0.37 1.52
C GLU A 42 -1.54 -0.52 2.75
N GLU A 43 -1.93 -1.38 3.68
CA GLU A 43 -1.37 -1.47 5.04
C GLU A 43 0.17 -1.54 5.08
N THR A 44 0.78 -2.31 4.18
CA THR A 44 2.25 -2.39 4.04
C THR A 44 2.86 -1.04 3.70
N TYR A 45 2.32 -0.35 2.70
CA TYR A 45 2.80 0.96 2.29
C TYR A 45 2.52 2.03 3.37
N TYR A 46 1.35 1.99 4.01
CA TYR A 46 1.01 2.90 5.11
C TYR A 46 2.02 2.83 6.25
N GLN A 47 2.35 1.61 6.72
CA GLN A 47 3.32 1.42 7.81
C GLN A 47 4.71 1.95 7.45
N HIS A 48 5.17 1.72 6.21
CA HIS A 48 6.49 2.16 5.77
C HIS A 48 6.56 3.63 5.36
N LEU A 49 5.43 4.24 4.97
CA LEU A 49 5.36 5.67 4.60
C LEU A 49 4.98 6.58 5.77
N LEU A 50 4.49 6.05 6.89
CA LEU A 50 4.16 6.83 8.08
C LEU A 50 5.30 7.77 8.53
N PRO A 51 6.57 7.34 8.54
CA PRO A 51 7.70 8.21 8.89
C PRO A 51 7.93 9.37 7.90
N ALA A 52 7.35 9.30 6.70
CA ALA A 52 7.45 10.32 5.67
C ALA A 52 6.38 11.42 5.79
N LEU A 53 5.53 11.38 6.82
CA LEU A 53 4.58 12.44 7.10
C LEU A 53 5.30 13.79 7.25
N GLY A 54 4.76 14.83 6.60
CA GLY A 54 5.35 16.16 6.58
C GLY A 54 6.56 16.34 5.66
N LYS A 55 7.01 15.29 4.97
CA LYS A 55 8.01 15.40 3.89
C LYS A 55 7.38 15.94 2.60
N PRO A 56 8.17 16.56 1.71
CA PRO A 56 7.71 16.92 0.37
C PRO A 56 7.16 15.70 -0.37
N PHE A 57 6.14 15.89 -1.20
CA PHE A 57 5.48 14.78 -1.91
C PHE A 57 6.47 13.95 -2.74
N ILE A 58 7.49 14.60 -3.32
CA ILE A 58 8.55 13.91 -4.09
C ILE A 58 9.36 12.93 -3.23
N GLU A 59 9.65 13.24 -1.97
CA GLU A 59 10.37 12.31 -1.09
C GLU A 59 9.51 11.10 -0.75
N VAL A 60 8.22 11.34 -0.49
CA VAL A 60 7.23 10.27 -0.26
C VAL A 60 7.13 9.36 -1.48
N LEU A 61 7.19 9.92 -2.70
CA LEU A 61 7.19 9.12 -3.92
C LEU A 61 8.41 8.21 -4.03
N LYS A 62 9.60 8.74 -3.78
CA LYS A 62 10.85 7.95 -3.80
C LYS A 62 10.82 6.83 -2.77
N MET A 63 10.30 7.09 -1.57
CA MET A 63 10.12 6.05 -0.56
C MET A 63 9.14 4.97 -1.03
N GLY A 64 8.03 5.36 -1.66
CA GLY A 64 7.08 4.41 -2.24
C GLY A 64 7.69 3.49 -3.29
N GLU A 65 8.53 4.01 -4.16
CA GLU A 65 9.28 3.22 -5.15
C GLU A 65 10.25 2.23 -4.50
N MET A 66 10.97 2.66 -3.46
CA MET A 66 11.87 1.77 -2.71
C MET A 66 11.11 0.65 -1.99
N ILE A 67 9.91 0.94 -1.49
CA ILE A 67 9.04 -0.08 -0.87
C ILE A 67 8.58 -1.08 -1.93
N GLU A 68 8.11 -0.61 -3.10
CA GLU A 68 7.69 -1.45 -4.22
C GLU A 68 8.84 -2.37 -4.68
N GLU A 69 10.05 -1.83 -4.85
CA GLU A 69 11.28 -2.57 -5.14
C GLU A 69 11.59 -3.61 -4.04
N GLY A 70 11.48 -3.22 -2.77
CA GLY A 70 11.69 -4.11 -1.63
C GLY A 70 10.71 -5.29 -1.60
N ILE A 71 9.45 -5.05 -1.94
CA ILE A 71 8.42 -6.09 -2.07
C ILE A 71 8.74 -7.03 -3.24
N ASN A 72 9.05 -6.46 -4.41
CA ASN A 72 9.36 -7.24 -5.61
C ASN A 72 10.62 -8.11 -5.45
N THR A 73 11.61 -7.61 -4.72
CA THR A 73 12.86 -8.34 -4.42
C THR A 73 12.74 -9.26 -3.21
N GLY A 74 11.58 -9.31 -2.54
CA GLY A 74 11.35 -10.14 -1.36
C GLY A 74 12.06 -9.66 -0.08
N ARG A 75 12.68 -8.46 -0.12
CA ARG A 75 13.29 -7.81 1.06
C ARG A 75 12.24 -7.31 2.04
N ILE A 76 11.03 -7.00 1.55
CA ILE A 76 9.88 -6.59 2.35
C ILE A 76 8.76 -7.60 2.14
N LEU A 77 8.27 -8.19 3.23
CA LEU A 77 7.10 -9.06 3.18
C LEU A 77 5.82 -8.21 3.19
N SER A 78 5.06 -8.25 2.11
CA SER A 78 3.77 -7.54 2.07
C SER A 78 2.74 -8.20 2.99
N PHE A 79 1.83 -7.40 3.53
CA PHE A 79 0.73 -7.87 4.38
C PHE A 79 -0.21 -8.81 3.62
N ALA A 80 -0.37 -8.60 2.30
CA ALA A 80 -1.09 -9.51 1.41
C ALA A 80 -0.40 -10.88 1.34
N THR A 81 0.93 -10.90 1.20
CA THR A 81 1.73 -12.14 1.21
C THR A 81 1.65 -12.84 2.56
N LEU A 82 1.79 -12.09 3.67
CA LEU A 82 1.66 -12.63 5.01
C LEU A 82 0.28 -13.28 5.23
N LYS A 83 -0.79 -12.59 4.83
CA LYS A 83 -2.15 -13.11 4.89
C LYS A 83 -2.32 -14.39 4.07
N ALA A 84 -1.73 -14.47 2.88
CA ALA A 84 -1.78 -15.67 2.04
C ALA A 84 -1.04 -16.85 2.68
N ILE A 85 0.13 -16.62 3.28
CA ILE A 85 0.90 -17.64 4.01
C ILE A 85 0.09 -18.17 5.20
N THR A 86 -0.45 -17.27 6.04
CA THR A 86 -1.27 -17.67 7.19
C THR A 86 -2.49 -18.48 6.77
N GLN A 87 -3.16 -18.09 5.68
CA GLN A 87 -4.29 -18.85 5.14
C GLN A 87 -3.87 -20.23 4.61
N ALA A 88 -2.71 -20.35 3.95
CA ALA A 88 -2.19 -21.63 3.47
C ALA A 88 -1.86 -22.57 4.64
N ILE A 89 -1.24 -22.04 5.69
CA ILE A 89 -0.96 -22.77 6.94
C ILE A 89 -2.27 -23.25 7.57
N GLN A 90 -3.24 -22.36 7.79
CA GLN A 90 -4.54 -22.72 8.36
C GLN A 90 -5.27 -23.79 7.56
N LYS A 91 -5.26 -23.71 6.23
CA LYS A 91 -5.85 -24.74 5.36
C LYS A 91 -5.12 -26.08 5.48
N GLY A 92 -3.78 -26.06 5.56
CA GLY A 92 -2.96 -27.26 5.80
C GLY A 92 -3.33 -27.94 7.12
N PHE A 93 -3.41 -27.16 8.20
CA PHE A 93 -3.84 -27.67 9.52
C PHE A 93 -5.24 -28.29 9.47
N ARG A 94 -6.21 -27.62 8.84
CA ARG A 94 -7.58 -28.15 8.71
C ARG A 94 -7.65 -29.43 7.87
N LYS A 95 -6.78 -29.58 6.87
CA LYS A 95 -6.68 -30.81 6.06
C LYS A 95 -6.04 -31.97 6.84
N CYS A 96 -5.06 -31.70 7.71
CA CYS A 96 -4.39 -32.72 8.51
C CYS A 96 -5.24 -33.28 9.65
N TRP A 97 -6.20 -32.50 10.15
CA TRP A 97 -7.08 -32.87 11.26
C TRP A 97 -8.53 -33.07 10.80
N GLY A 98 -8.72 -33.62 9.59
CA GLY A 98 -10.03 -33.83 8.96
C GLY A 98 -11.13 -34.09 9.98
N ASP A 99 -12.14 -33.20 9.93
CA ASP A 99 -13.30 -33.16 10.80
C ASP A 99 -13.78 -34.60 11.08
N LYS A 100 -13.60 -35.06 12.33
CA LYS A 100 -14.34 -36.23 12.83
C LYS A 100 -15.78 -35.74 12.96
N GLU A 101 -16.60 -36.34 12.11
CA GLU A 101 -18.07 -36.30 12.10
C GLU A 101 -18.68 -36.43 13.50
#